data_AF-M5IQ05-F1
#
_entry.id   AF-M5IQ05-F1
#
_cell.length_a   1.000
_cell.length_b   1.000
_cell.length_c   1.000
_cell.angle_alpha   90.00
_cell.angle_beta   90.00
_cell.angle_gamma   90.00
#
_symmetry.space_group_name_H-M   'P 1'
#
loop_
_entity.id
_entity.type
_entity.pdbx_description
1 polymer ?
#
loop_
_entity_poly.entity_id
_entity_poly.type
_entity_poly.pdbx_seq_one_letter_code
_entity_poly.pdbx_strand_id
1 'polypeptide(L)' 'MICPKCAFEKTKVISTIKSTVNERWRKCPQCGATFVTVEIVKIDDDLKKYVKEILKEDDER' A
#
# COMPACT_ATOMS: atom_id res chain seq x y z
N MET A 1 -9.26 6.51 -7.76
CA MET A 1 -8.37 5.74 -8.65
C MET A 1 -9.16 5.31 -9.86
N ILE A 2 -8.71 5.73 -11.04
CA ILE A 2 -9.32 5.40 -12.32
C ILE A 2 -9.05 3.93 -12.64
N CYS A 3 -10.03 3.23 -13.20
CA CYS A 3 -9.86 1.84 -13.64
C CYS A 3 -8.87 1.79 -14.82
N PRO A 4 -7.79 1.00 -14.74
CA PRO A 4 -6.80 0.92 -15.81
C PRO A 4 -7.34 0.24 -17.09
N LYS A 5 -8.47 -0.49 -16.98
CA LYS A 5 -9.04 -1.24 -18.11
C LYS A 5 -10.07 -0.45 -18.92
N CYS A 6 -10.94 0.29 -18.25
CA CYS A 6 -12.08 0.97 -18.90
C CYS A 6 -12.16 2.47 -18.59
N ALA A 7 -11.12 3.04 -17.98
CA ALA A 7 -11.03 4.45 -17.60
C ALA A 7 -12.15 4.96 -16.68
N PHE A 8 -12.91 4.07 -16.02
CA PHE A 8 -13.96 4.48 -15.10
C PHE A 8 -13.38 5.08 -13.82
N GLU A 9 -13.86 6.25 -13.42
CA GLU A 9 -13.25 7.05 -12.34
C GLU A 9 -13.50 6.48 -10.94
N LYS A 10 -14.62 5.79 -10.73
CA LYS A 10 -15.06 5.30 -9.41
C LYS A 10 -14.76 3.82 -9.25
N THR A 11 -13.67 3.49 -8.56
CA THR A 11 -13.31 2.11 -8.22
C THR A 11 -13.51 1.85 -6.73
N LYS A 12 -13.92 0.63 -6.37
CA LYS A 12 -14.19 0.23 -4.99
C LYS A 12 -13.00 -0.54 -4.42
N VAL A 13 -12.56 -0.20 -3.22
CA VAL A 13 -11.58 -1.00 -2.46
C VAL A 13 -12.30 -2.20 -1.87
N ILE A 14 -11.75 -3.40 -2.06
CA ILE A 14 -12.27 -4.65 -1.52
C ILE A 14 -11.46 -5.10 -0.30
N SER A 15 -10.14 -4.93 -0.36
CA SER A 15 -9.23 -5.31 0.72
C SER A 15 -8.04 -4.36 0.77
N THR A 16 -7.44 -4.25 1.95
CA THR A 16 -6.20 -3.50 2.19
C THR A 16 -5.25 -4.37 2.98
N ILE A 17 -4.04 -4.57 2.45
CA ILE A 17 -2.93 -5.19 3.17
C ILE A 17 -2.03 -4.05 3.64
N LYS A 18 -1.82 -3.98 4.96
CA LYS A 18 -1.00 -2.95 5.59
C LYS A 18 0.30 -3.58 6.07
N SER A 19 1.40 -3.19 5.46
CA SER A 19 2.75 -3.58 5.86
C SER A 19 3.66 -2.35 5.71
N THR A 20 4.90 -2.52 5.26
CA THR A 20 5.80 -1.41 4.86
C THR A 20 5.18 -0.49 3.81
N VAL A 21 4.32 -1.05 2.97
CA VAL A 21 3.47 -0.33 2.01
C VAL A 21 2.01 -0.70 2.24
N ASN A 22 1.11 0.18 1.81
CA ASN A 22 -0.32 -0.08 1.80
C ASN A 22 -0.72 -0.59 0.42
N GLU A 23 -1.02 -1.87 0.30
CA GLU A 23 -1.58 -2.45 -0.92
C GLU A 23 -3.09 -2.44 -0.86
N ARG A 24 -3.74 -1.80 -1.82
CA ARG A 24 -5.20 -1.73 -1.93
C ARG A 24 -5.68 -2.52 -3.14
N TRP A 25 -6.44 -3.57 -2.87
CA TRP A 25 -7.14 -4.35 -3.88
C TRP A 25 -8.43 -3.64 -4.25
N ARG A 26 -8.61 -3.36 -5.53
CA ARG A 26 -9.75 -2.60 -6.07
C ARG A 26 -10.48 -3.41 -7.11
N LYS A 27 -11.80 -3.24 -7.18
CA LYS A 27 -12.64 -3.75 -8.28
C LYS A 27 -13.41 -2.62 -8.93
N CYS A 28 -13.41 -2.62 -10.26
CA CYS A 28 -14.22 -1.72 -11.05
C CYS A 28 -15.68 -2.20 -11.05
N PRO A 29 -16.65 -1.37 -10.64
CA PRO A 29 -18.07 -1.75 -10.70
C PRO A 29 -18.61 -1.76 -12.14
N GLN A 30 -17.97 -1.06 -13.09
CA GLN A 30 -18.41 -1.01 -14.48
C GLN A 30 -17.94 -2.21 -15.30
N CYS A 31 -16.64 -2.51 -15.31
CA CYS A 31 -16.08 -3.61 -16.13
C CYS A 31 -15.75 -4.89 -15.34
N GLY A 32 -15.94 -4.88 -14.01
CA GLY A 32 -15.67 -6.03 -13.15
C GLY A 32 -14.19 -6.34 -12.89
N ALA A 33 -13.25 -5.63 -13.52
CA ALA A 33 -11.82 -5.88 -13.39
C ALA A 33 -11.32 -5.65 -11.95
N THR A 34 -10.44 -6.54 -11.48
CA THR A 34 -9.74 -6.44 -10.20
C THR A 34 -8.29 -6.04 -10.44
N PHE A 35 -7.77 -5.11 -9.66
CA PHE A 35 -6.38 -4.64 -9.76
C PHE A 35 -5.88 -4.11 -8.40
N VAL A 36 -4.56 -3.98 -8.27
CA VAL A 36 -3.89 -3.54 -7.03
C VAL A 36 -3.27 -2.16 -7.23
N THR A 37 -3.33 -1.34 -6.18
CA THR A 37 -2.61 -0.07 -6.10
C THR A 37 -1.73 -0.09 -4.86
N VAL A 38 -0.46 0.28 -5.00
CA VAL A 38 0.51 0.36 -3.90
C VAL A 38 0.67 1.82 -3.49
N GLU A 39 0.53 2.10 -2.20
CA GLU A 39 0.69 3.42 -1.60
C GLU A 39 1.83 3.37 -0.58
N ILE A 40 2.81 4.26 -0.73
CA ILE A 40 3.95 4.37 0.18
C ILE A 40 3.46 4.99 1.49
N VAL A 41 3.78 4.35 2.62
CA VAL A 41 3.48 4.90 3.94
C VAL A 41 4.38 6.11 4.18
N LYS A 42 3.80 7.20 4.66
CA LYS A 42 4.60 8.37 5.05
C LYS A 42 5.54 7.96 6.17
N ILE A 43 6.84 8.09 5.93
CA ILE A 43 7.86 7.84 6.94
C ILE A 43 7.92 9.08 7.83
N ASP A 44 7.49 8.95 9.08
CA ASP A 44 7.69 9.96 10.12
C ASP A 44 8.99 9.70 10.90
N ASP A 45 9.36 10.65 11.76
CA ASP A 45 10.61 10.57 12.51
C ASP A 45 10.59 9.45 13.56
N ASP A 46 9.41 9.06 14.04
CA ASP A 46 9.23 7.93 14.95
C ASP A 46 9.51 6.60 14.25
N LEU A 47 9.01 6.41 13.03
CA LEU A 47 9.30 5.22 12.21
C LEU A 47 10.79 5.16 11.85
N LYS A 48 11.43 6.30 11.57
CA LYS A 48 12.89 6.34 11.36
C LYS A 48 13.66 5.93 12.62
N LYS A 49 13.22 6.36 13.80
CA LYS A 49 13.86 6.01 15.07
C LYS A 49 13.71 4.52 15.36
N TYR A 50 12.50 3.98 15.19
CA TYR A 50 12.22 2.56 15.32
C TYR A 50 13.09 1.70 14.40
N VAL A 51 13.17 2.05 13.11
CA VAL A 51 14.02 1.33 12.14
C VAL A 51 15.50 1.38 12.54
N LYS A 52 15.98 2.53 13.02
CA LYS A 52 17.36 2.67 13.53
C LYS A 52 17.64 1.84 14.77
N GLU A 53 16.66 1.63 15.64
CA GLU A 53 16.84 0.82 16.85
C GLU A 53 16.88 -0.68 16.50
N ILE A 54 15.99 -1.15 15.63
CA ILE A 54 15.95 -2.56 15.21
C ILE A 54 17.18 -2.96 14.39
N LEU A 55 17.57 -2.16 13.38
CA LEU A 55 18.70 -2.53 12.52
C LEU A 55 20.06 -2.48 13.23
N LYS A 56 20.15 -1.84 14.41
CA LYS A 56 21.37 -1.85 15.23
C LYS A 56 21.57 -3.18 15.96
N GLU A 57 20.51 -3.93 16.24
CA GLU A 57 20.61 -5.23 16.94
C GLU A 57 21.24 -6.32 16.04
N ASP A 58 21.24 -6.13 14.72
CA ASP A 58 21.80 -7.10 13.76
C ASP A 58 23.32 -6.96 13.55
N ASP A 59 23.94 -5.81 13.86
CA ASP A 59 25.39 -5.58 13.70
C ASP A 59 26.24 -6.09 14.88
N GLU A 60 25.63 -6.43 16.02
CA GLU A 60 26.32 -6.87 17.24
C GLU A 60 26.29 -8.40 17.49
N ARG A 61 25.85 -9.21 16.52
CA ARG A 61 25.70 -10.67 16.68
C ARG A 61 26.66 -11.52 15.86
#